data_AF-A0A4Q3THU3-F1
#
_entry.id   AF-A0A4Q3THU3-F1
#
_cell.length_a   1.000
_cell.length_b   1.000
_cell.length_c   1.000
_cell.angle_alpha   90.00
_cell.angle_beta   90.00
_cell.angle_gamma   90.00
#
_symmetry.space_group_name_H-M   'P 1'
#
loop_
_entity.id
_entity.type
_entity.pdbx_description
1 polymer ?
#
loop_
_entity_poly.entity_id
_entity_poly.type
_entity_poly.pdbx_seq_one_letter_code
_entity_poly.pdbx_strand_id
1 'polypeptide(L)'
;MNDSTPLHLLQAALPADADPQETAEWREAFEALAAVQGPARARHMLDELSRVARTRRIGWQPELSTPYINTIGVDEQPVFPGDLAMEERLASLMR
;
A
#
# COMPACT_ATOMS: atom_id res chain seq x y z
N MET A 1 -22.80 2.18 25.07
CA MET A 1 -21.51 2.89 25.25
C MET A 1 -20.52 2.36 24.22
N ASN A 2 -20.81 2.59 22.94
CA ASN A 2 -19.81 2.45 21.87
C ASN A 2 -19.66 3.85 21.32
N ASP A 3 -18.64 4.54 21.82
CA ASP A 3 -18.26 5.84 21.31
C ASP A 3 -17.85 5.63 19.86
N SER A 4 -18.67 6.12 18.94
CA SER A 4 -18.30 6.29 17.54
C SER A 4 -17.24 7.37 17.50
N THR A 5 -15.99 7.04 17.81
CA THR A 5 -14.85 7.88 17.45
C THR A 5 -14.74 7.79 15.92
N PRO A 6 -15.12 8.83 15.16
CA PRO A 6 -15.04 8.73 13.73
C PRO A 6 -13.56 8.72 13.33
N LEU A 7 -13.14 7.68 12.59
CA LEU A 7 -11.75 7.44 12.15
C LEU A 7 -11.11 8.60 11.36
N HIS A 8 -11.86 9.64 11.01
CA HIS A 8 -11.34 10.86 10.37
C HIS A 8 -10.49 11.75 11.30
N LEU A 9 -10.50 11.52 12.62
CA LEU A 9 -9.77 12.37 13.58
C LEU A 9 -8.28 12.03 13.75
N LEU A 10 -7.78 11.00 13.06
CA LEU A 10 -6.35 10.68 12.96
C LEU A 10 -5.76 11.08 11.59
N GLN A 11 -6.45 11.92 10.83
CA GLN A 11 -5.81 12.65 9.75
C GLN A 11 -4.93 13.71 10.40
N ALA A 12 -3.69 13.35 10.76
CA ALA A 12 -2.66 14.35 10.97
C ALA A 12 -2.69 15.23 9.72
N ALA A 13 -3.12 16.48 9.87
CA ALA A 13 -3.14 17.42 8.78
C ALA A 13 -1.70 17.50 8.28
N LEU A 14 -1.41 16.85 7.15
CA LEU A 14 -0.16 17.06 6.45
C LEU A 14 -0.06 18.58 6.29
N PRO A 15 1.04 19.22 6.69
CA PRO A 15 1.19 20.65 6.50
C PRO A 15 0.89 20.96 5.04
N ALA A 16 0.16 22.05 4.81
CA ALA A 16 -0.14 22.49 3.45
C ALA A 16 1.15 22.53 2.64
N ASP A 17 1.11 21.94 1.45
CA ASP A 17 2.28 21.86 0.58
C ASP A 17 2.89 23.26 0.37
N ALA A 18 4.16 23.40 0.71
CA ALA A 18 4.86 24.68 0.70
C ALA A 18 5.10 25.16 -0.74
N ASP A 19 5.21 24.24 -1.70
CA ASP A 19 5.35 24.54 -3.12
C ASP A 19 4.56 23.53 -3.98
N PRO A 20 3.25 23.77 -4.21
CA PRO A 20 2.42 22.87 -5.01
C PRO A 20 2.86 22.75 -6.47
N GLN A 21 3.55 23.77 -7.01
CA GLN A 21 4.03 23.76 -8.39
C GLN A 21 5.21 22.81 -8.54
N GLU A 22 6.19 22.89 -7.63
CA GLU A 22 7.30 21.95 -7.59
C GLU A 22 6.77 20.51 -7.43
N THR A 23 5.84 20.28 -6.50
CA THR A 23 5.22 18.96 -6.31
C THR A 23 4.50 18.46 -7.55
N ALA A 24 3.82 19.33 -8.30
CA ALA A 24 3.17 18.95 -9.56
C ALA A 24 4.20 18.53 -10.62
N GLU A 25 5.30 19.27 -10.75
CA GLU A 25 6.37 18.96 -11.71
C GLU A 25 7.04 17.61 -11.41
N TRP A 26 7.33 17.30 -10.13
CA TRP A 26 7.87 16.00 -9.75
C TRP A 26 6.88 14.85 -10.01
N ARG A 27 5.58 15.09 -9.81
CA ARG A 27 4.53 14.11 -10.11
C ARG A 27 4.44 13.83 -11.60
N GLU A 28 4.37 14.88 -12.43
CA GLU A 28 4.32 14.76 -13.88
C GLU A 28 5.56 14.05 -14.42
N ALA A 29 6.75 14.37 -13.90
CA ALA A 29 7.99 13.70 -14.29
C ALA A 29 7.97 12.19 -13.96
N PHE A 30 7.42 11.83 -12.79
CA PHE A 30 7.29 10.43 -12.40
C PHE A 30 6.25 9.69 -13.25
N GLU A 31 5.11 10.31 -13.56
CA GLU A 31 4.09 9.75 -14.44
C GLU A 31 4.64 9.55 -15.86
N ALA A 32 5.36 10.52 -16.40
CA ALA A 32 6.04 10.40 -17.69
C ALA A 32 7.08 9.27 -17.70
N LEU A 33 7.88 9.14 -16.63
CA LEU A 33 8.82 8.03 -16.47
C LEU A 33 8.10 6.68 -16.50
N ALA A 34 7.01 6.54 -15.76
CA ALA A 34 6.23 5.31 -15.70
C ALA A 34 5.56 4.98 -17.05
N ALA A 35 5.07 5.99 -17.78
CA ALA A 35 4.47 5.81 -19.09
C ALA A 35 5.50 5.39 -20.16
N VAL A 36 6.71 5.97 -20.14
CA VAL A 36 7.74 5.71 -21.15
C VAL A 36 8.55 4.44 -20.85
N GLN A 37 8.91 4.20 -19.59
CA GLN A 37 9.82 3.11 -19.20
C GLN A 37 9.13 1.95 -18.47
N GLY A 38 7.83 2.08 -18.18
CA GLY A 38 7.01 1.03 -17.58
C GLY A 38 7.13 0.90 -16.05
N PRO A 39 6.31 0.02 -15.47
CA PRO A 39 6.12 -0.07 -14.02
C PRO A 39 7.37 -0.57 -13.26
N ALA A 40 8.17 -1.45 -13.88
CA ALA A 40 9.39 -1.97 -13.25
C ALA A 40 10.41 -0.85 -12.98
N ARG A 41 10.56 0.08 -13.94
CA ARG A 41 11.45 1.23 -13.78
C ARG A 41 10.93 2.22 -12.74
N ALA A 42 9.62 2.49 -12.77
CA ALA A 42 8.99 3.37 -11.80
C ALA A 42 9.19 2.88 -10.35
N ARG A 43 8.99 1.57 -10.11
CA ARG A 43 9.27 0.94 -8.80
C ARG A 43 10.73 1.11 -8.39
N HIS A 44 11.67 0.81 -9.28
CA HIS A 44 13.10 1.03 -9.01
C HIS A 44 13.39 2.49 -8.62
N MET A 45 12.78 3.47 -9.27
CA MET A 45 13.01 4.88 -8.95
C MET A 45 12.50 5.24 -7.54
N LEU A 46 11.32 4.74 -7.16
CA LEU A 46 10.79 4.93 -5.81
C LEU A 46 11.68 4.26 -4.75
N ASP A 47 12.18 3.05 -5.01
CA ASP A 47 13.11 2.35 -4.12
C ASP A 47 14.42 3.12 -3.92
N GLU A 48 14.91 3.75 -4.98
CA GLU A 48 16.10 4.61 -4.93
C GLU A 48 15.87 5.87 -4.11
N LEU A 49 14.77 6.59 -4.34
CA LEU A 49 14.39 7.77 -3.55
C LEU A 49 14.21 7.41 -2.07
N SER A 50 13.56 6.27 -1.80
CA SER A 50 13.39 5.69 -0.47
C SER A 50 14.74 5.47 0.22
N ARG A 51 15.72 4.91 -0.50
CA ARG A 51 17.07 4.68 0.00
C ARG A 51 17.78 6.00 0.31
N VAL A 52 17.69 6.98 -0.58
CA VAL A 52 18.28 8.31 -0.37
C VAL A 52 17.69 8.97 0.87
N ALA A 53 16.36 8.94 1.03
CA ALA A 53 15.67 9.52 2.19
C ALA A 53 16.11 8.88 3.51
N ARG A 54 16.24 7.55 3.54
CA ARG A 54 16.76 6.82 4.71
C ARG A 54 18.20 7.20 5.03
N THR A 55 19.08 7.22 4.03
CA THR A 55 20.49 7.62 4.20
C THR A 55 20.62 9.04 4.75
N ARG A 56 19.77 9.95 4.26
CA ARG A 56 19.74 11.35 4.69
C ARG A 56 18.96 11.58 5.99
N ARG A 57 18.39 10.53 6.60
CA ARG A 57 17.56 10.59 7.81
C ARG A 57 16.42 11.61 7.71
N ILE A 58 15.77 11.67 6.55
CA ILE A 58 14.66 12.62 6.26
C ILE A 58 13.40 12.30 7.08
N GLY A 59 13.40 11.25 7.91
CA GLY A 59 12.24 10.86 8.73
C GLY A 59 11.09 10.30 7.89
N TRP A 60 11.31 10.05 6.60
CA TRP A 60 10.32 9.48 5.70
C TRP A 60 10.01 8.03 6.09
N GLN A 61 8.77 7.79 6.49
CA GLN A 61 8.21 6.46 6.71
C GLN A 61 7.04 6.33 5.72
N PRO A 62 7.08 5.36 4.79
CA PRO A 62 5.91 5.10 3.97
C PRO A 62 4.77 4.71 4.90
N GLU A 63 3.58 5.26 4.64
CA GLU A 63 2.37 4.78 5.27
C GLU A 63 2.26 3.29 4.94
N LEU A 64 2.31 2.42 5.96
CA LEU A 64 2.18 0.97 5.80
C LEU A 64 0.71 0.59 5.52
N SER A 65 0.09 1.30 4.59
CA SER A 65 -1.23 1.03 4.07
C SER A 65 -1.07 -0.04 2.99
N THR A 66 -0.98 -1.30 3.42
CA THR A 66 -1.40 -2.37 2.53
C THR A 66 -2.89 -2.15 2.30
N PRO A 67 -3.37 -2.03 1.04
CA PRO A 67 -4.80 -1.94 0.77
C PRO A 67 -5.55 -3.03 1.55
N TYR A 68 -6.73 -2.71 2.11
CA TYR A 68 -7.56 -3.67 2.86
C TYR A 68 -8.25 -4.66 1.91
N ILE A 69 -7.43 -5.39 1.16
CA ILE A 69 -7.78 -6.45 0.22
C ILE A 69 -6.75 -7.56 0.36
N ASN A 70 -7.12 -8.78 -0.03
CA ASN A 70 -6.16 -9.88 -0.07
C ASN A 70 -5.06 -9.58 -1.10
N THR A 71 -3.81 -9.85 -0.73
CA THR A 71 -2.65 -9.64 -1.61
C THR A 71 -2.63 -10.61 -2.79
N ILE A 72 -3.26 -11.79 -2.67
CA ILE A 72 -3.38 -12.80 -3.73
C ILE A 72 -4.77 -12.64 -4.36
N GLY A 73 -4.82 -12.31 -5.65
CA GLY A 73 -6.07 -12.23 -6.41
C GLY A 73 -6.71 -13.60 -6.61
N VAL A 74 -8.01 -13.64 -6.92
CA VAL A 74 -8.75 -14.89 -7.14
C VAL A 74 -8.13 -15.73 -8.27
N ASP A 75 -7.67 -15.08 -9.33
CA ASP A 75 -7.04 -15.75 -10.49
C ASP A 75 -5.63 -16.29 -10.20
N GLU A 76 -4.98 -15.75 -9.16
CA GLU A 76 -3.65 -16.18 -8.69
C GLU A 76 -3.74 -17.16 -7.52
N GLN A 77 -4.95 -17.42 -7.03
CA GLN A 77 -5.17 -18.29 -5.89
C GLN A 77 -4.90 -19.75 -6.31
N PRO A 78 -3.94 -20.44 -5.68
CA PRO A 78 -3.67 -21.83 -5.98
C PRO A 78 -4.85 -22.71 -5.56
N VAL A 79 -4.94 -23.89 -6.18
CA VAL A 79 -5.90 -24.91 -5.77
C VAL A 79 -5.63 -25.30 -4.32
N PHE A 80 -6.68 -25.30 -3.49
CA PHE A 80 -6.56 -25.72 -2.10
C PHE A 80 -6.12 -27.19 -2.03
N PRO A 81 -5.07 -27.53 -1.26
CA PRO A 81 -4.48 -28.87 -1.30
C PRO A 81 -5.28 -29.94 -0.54
N GLY A 82 -6.25 -29.53 0.29
CA GLY A 82 -7.05 -30.41 1.14
C GLY A 82 -8.46 -30.70 0.62
N ASP A 83 -9.23 -31.45 1.40
CA ASP A 83 -10.66 -31.69 1.17
C ASP A 83 -11.49 -30.74 2.03
N LEU A 84 -12.05 -29.72 1.38
CA LEU A 84 -12.87 -28.70 2.05
C LEU A 84 -14.10 -29.29 2.76
N ALA A 85 -14.72 -30.33 2.21
CA ALA A 85 -15.90 -30.93 2.82
C ALA A 85 -15.55 -31.67 4.12
N MET A 86 -14.39 -32.34 4.15
CA MET A 86 -13.88 -32.96 5.37
C MET A 86 -13.49 -31.91 6.43
N GLU A 87 -12.81 -30.83 6.03
CA GLU A 87 -12.41 -29.76 6.93
C GLU A 87 -13.61 -29.00 7.51
N GLU A 88 -14.64 -28.70 6.71
CA GLU A 88 -15.89 -28.10 7.19
C GLU A 88 -16.61 -28.97 8.21
N ARG A 89 -16.65 -30.30 7.97
CA ARG A 89 -17.23 -31.24 8.92
C ARG A 89 -16.44 -31.25 10.25
N LEU A 90 -15.11 -31.22 10.19
CA LEU A 90 -14.28 -31.15 11.40
C LEU A 90 -14.49 -29.83 12.16
N ALA A 91 -14.50 -28.70 11.45
CA ALA A 91 -14.71 -27.38 12.04
C ALA A 91 -16.08 -27.25 12.71
N SER A 92 -17.13 -27.85 12.15
CA SER A 92 -18.47 -27.83 12.76
C SER A 92 -18.58 -28.68 14.03
N LEU A 93 -17.81 -29.77 14.16
CA LEU A 93 -17.75 -30.59 15.37
C LEU A 93 -16.97 -29.91 16.51
N MET A 94 -16.03 -29.02 16.18
CA MET A 94 -15.19 -28.31 17.15
C MET A 94 -15.80 -26.98 17.63
N ARG A 95 -16.82 -26.47 16.94
CA ARG A 95 -17.54 -25.23 17.28
C ARG A 95 -18.62 -25.50 18.31
#